data_AF-A0A952NVF0-F1
#
_entry.id   AF-A0A952NVF0-F1
#
_cell.length_a   1.000
_cell.length_b   1.000
_cell.length_c   1.000
_cell.angle_alpha   90.00
_cell.angle_beta   90.00
_cell.angle_gamma   90.00
#
_symmetry.space_group_name_H-M   'P 1'
#
loop_
_entity.id
_entity.type
_entity.pdbx_description
1 polymer ?
#
loop_
_entity_poly.entity_id
_entity_poly.type
_entity_poly.pdbx_seq_one_letter_code
_entity_poly.pdbx_strand_id
1 'polypeptide(L)'
;MRREDWVVVFFPLAVTWALDRLSKMWAVGIQGTVSQYEYLHFVLHHNKGAMLGLFSNLPEFLRIVSLSTAGAFLVCIYALIQFLLPIKTMKLRTGLSIVLGGIMGNVTDRILWGEVVDFIVIGNERWQSPVFNVADALQWVGYALILIGVFKDGDLIWPENNIRKQYWVNKKFQLKYCAILLGVGLGISLVTMVFSFTYIRVALIDLLGENDPRLDKYVMPFAQVFALISVGFSLGLFTVGKVISHKIAGPIYAFERSMLETLRNLESGKDMRPLKLRAKDEFKQLEALHRQIQDKMTELRGPLAPAAPEVGRETPVEALPSPDPNARHSA
;
A
#
# COMPACT_ATOMS: atom_id res chain seq x y z
N MET A 1 -11.03 -4.50 -12.43
CA MET A 1 -10.43 -3.89 -13.63
C MET A 1 -10.70 -4.80 -14.79
N ARG A 2 -11.08 -4.24 -15.94
CA ARG A 2 -11.11 -4.98 -17.19
C ARG A 2 -9.67 -5.27 -17.64
N ARG A 3 -9.48 -6.25 -18.53
CA ARG A 3 -8.14 -6.58 -19.07
C ARG A 3 -7.47 -5.35 -19.70
N GLU A 4 -8.25 -4.52 -20.38
CA GLU A 4 -7.83 -3.26 -20.99
C GLU A 4 -7.25 -2.26 -19.98
N ASP A 5 -7.82 -2.18 -18.77
CA ASP A 5 -7.35 -1.27 -17.73
C ASP A 5 -5.94 -1.66 -17.24
N TRP A 6 -5.60 -2.96 -17.26
CA TRP A 6 -4.26 -3.43 -16.88
C TRP A 6 -3.21 -3.10 -17.94
N VAL A 7 -3.59 -3.04 -19.21
CA VAL A 7 -2.70 -2.58 -20.29
C VAL A 7 -2.31 -1.13 -20.03
N VAL A 8 -3.26 -0.26 -19.67
CA VAL A 8 -2.98 1.15 -19.35
C VAL A 8 -2.08 1.33 -18.12
N VAL A 9 -2.05 0.36 -17.21
CA VAL A 9 -1.17 0.37 -16.03
C VAL A 9 0.23 -0.18 -16.35
N PHE A 10 0.33 -1.33 -17.03
CA PHE A 10 1.65 -1.94 -17.28
C PHE A 10 2.39 -1.36 -18.48
N PHE A 11 1.67 -0.83 -19.47
CA PHE A 11 2.29 -0.26 -20.67
C PHE A 11 3.23 0.92 -20.38
N PRO A 12 2.85 1.95 -19.58
CA PRO A 12 3.75 3.05 -19.23
C PRO A 12 5.01 2.59 -18.49
N LEU A 13 4.90 1.58 -17.64
CA LEU A 13 6.04 0.98 -16.95
C LEU A 13 7.02 0.35 -17.96
N ALA A 14 6.50 -0.51 -18.84
CA ALA A 14 7.32 -1.20 -19.84
C ALA A 14 7.98 -0.21 -20.81
N VAL A 15 7.24 0.80 -21.26
CA VAL A 15 7.77 1.86 -22.14
C VAL A 15 8.86 2.66 -21.43
N THR A 16 8.64 3.08 -20.19
CA THR A 16 9.63 3.84 -19.42
C THR A 16 10.93 3.05 -19.26
N TRP A 17 10.82 1.78 -18.86
CA TRP A 17 11.97 0.90 -18.72
C TRP A 17 12.72 0.69 -20.05
N ALA A 18 11.99 0.48 -21.15
CA ALA A 18 12.58 0.26 -22.46
C ALA A 18 13.29 1.51 -22.99
N LEU A 19 12.67 2.69 -22.83
CA LEU A 19 13.27 3.97 -23.24
C LEU A 19 14.56 4.26 -22.46
N ASP A 20 14.54 4.06 -21.14
CA ASP A 20 15.73 4.21 -20.31
C ASP A 20 16.83 3.25 -20.78
N ARG A 21 16.49 1.96 -20.97
CA ARG A 21 17.45 0.95 -21.39
C ARG A 21 18.11 1.25 -22.74
N LEU A 22 17.31 1.62 -23.74
CA LEU A 22 17.80 1.97 -25.08
C LEU A 22 18.67 3.23 -25.03
N SER A 23 18.25 4.23 -24.24
CA SER A 23 19.00 5.49 -24.11
C SER A 23 20.38 5.27 -23.48
N LYS A 24 20.48 4.40 -22.47
CA LYS A 24 21.75 4.03 -21.83
C LYS A 24 22.66 3.22 -22.75
N MET A 25 22.09 2.30 -23.54
CA MET A 25 22.86 1.55 -24.55
C MET A 25 23.53 2.48 -25.56
N TRP A 26 22.84 3.54 -25.98
CA TRP A 26 23.41 4.58 -26.81
C TRP A 26 24.48 5.39 -26.05
N ALA A 27 24.19 5.78 -24.81
CA ALA A 27 25.05 6.65 -24.01
C ALA A 27 26.44 6.06 -23.71
N VAL A 28 26.57 4.74 -23.59
CA VAL A 28 27.86 4.06 -23.38
C VAL A 28 28.86 4.32 -24.52
N GLY A 29 28.38 4.70 -25.72
CA GLY A 29 29.24 5.07 -26.84
C GLY A 29 29.80 6.49 -26.80
N ILE A 30 29.41 7.32 -25.83
CA ILE A 30 29.84 8.72 -25.74
C ILE A 30 31.32 8.79 -25.32
N GLN A 31 32.12 9.50 -26.11
CA GLN A 31 33.53 9.81 -25.79
C GLN A 31 33.66 11.30 -25.47
N GLY A 32 34.09 11.63 -24.25
CA GLY A 32 34.21 13.02 -23.79
C GLY A 32 32.86 13.69 -23.50
N THR A 33 32.82 15.02 -23.61
CA THR A 33 31.58 15.80 -23.49
C THR A 33 31.09 16.17 -24.88
N VAL A 34 29.90 15.71 -25.26
CA VAL A 34 29.25 16.08 -26.52
C VAL A 34 28.25 17.19 -26.21
N SER A 35 28.60 18.42 -26.61
CA SER A 35 27.67 19.54 -26.56
C SER A 35 26.85 19.55 -27.84
N GLN A 36 25.55 19.25 -27.74
CA GLN A 36 24.65 19.24 -28.91
C GLN A 36 23.77 20.48 -28.97
N TYR A 37 23.47 21.12 -27.83
CA TYR A 37 22.69 22.35 -27.72
C TYR A 37 23.25 23.27 -26.62
N GLU A 38 22.93 24.57 -26.67
CA GLU A 38 23.44 25.60 -25.74
C GLU A 38 23.22 25.28 -24.26
N TYR A 39 22.15 24.54 -23.94
CA TYR A 39 21.80 24.17 -22.56
C TYR A 39 21.72 22.66 -22.30
N LEU A 40 21.98 21.81 -23.30
CA LEU A 40 21.86 20.36 -23.20
C LEU A 40 23.15 19.70 -23.67
N HIS A 41 23.81 19.03 -22.73
CA HIS A 41 25.07 18.35 -22.94
C HIS A 41 24.93 16.87 -22.58
N PHE A 42 25.70 16.04 -23.29
CA PHE A 42 25.79 14.62 -23.00
C PHE A 42 27.21 14.26 -22.55
N VAL A 43 27.31 13.64 -21.37
CA VAL A 43 28.58 13.24 -20.77
C VAL A 43 28.41 11.92 -20.04
N LEU A 44 29.19 10.91 -20.40
CA LEU A 44 29.08 9.60 -19.76
C LEU A 44 29.55 9.66 -18.30
N HIS A 45 28.66 9.36 -17.37
CA HIS A 45 28.94 9.29 -15.94
C HIS A 45 28.44 7.97 -15.34
N HIS A 46 29.33 7.28 -14.62
CA HIS A 46 29.02 6.01 -13.97
C HIS A 46 28.68 6.25 -12.50
N ASN A 47 27.39 6.27 -12.19
CA ASN A 47 26.89 6.57 -10.86
C ASN A 47 26.79 5.31 -10.01
N LYS A 48 27.73 5.22 -9.09
CA LYS A 48 27.84 4.13 -8.13
C LYS A 48 26.83 4.24 -6.98
N GLY A 49 26.41 5.45 -6.61
CA GLY A 49 25.55 5.71 -5.46
C GLY A 49 24.05 5.63 -5.77
N ALA A 50 23.25 6.11 -4.82
CA ALA A 50 21.86 6.52 -4.99
C ALA A 50 21.78 8.02 -5.32
N MET A 51 20.63 8.67 -5.11
CA MET A 51 20.44 10.11 -5.34
C MET A 51 21.52 10.94 -4.60
N LEU A 52 22.13 11.91 -5.29
CA LEU A 52 23.19 12.80 -4.75
C LEU A 52 24.43 12.08 -4.17
N GLY A 53 24.69 10.83 -4.59
CA GLY A 53 25.83 10.06 -4.10
C GLY A 53 25.61 9.42 -2.72
N LEU A 54 24.38 9.40 -2.19
CA LEU A 54 24.04 8.61 -1.01
C LEU A 54 24.46 7.15 -1.19
N PHE A 55 25.03 6.53 -0.16
CA PHE A 55 25.55 5.15 -0.19
C PHE A 55 26.73 4.88 -1.14
N SER A 56 27.33 5.91 -1.77
CA SER A 56 28.49 5.74 -2.66
C SER A 56 29.71 5.13 -1.95
N ASN A 57 29.91 5.50 -0.68
CA ASN A 57 31.00 5.06 0.18
C ASN A 57 30.86 3.62 0.72
N LEU A 58 29.72 2.95 0.45
CA LEU A 58 29.57 1.56 0.84
C LEU A 58 30.46 0.65 0.00
N PRO A 59 30.95 -0.47 0.56
CA PRO A 59 31.55 -1.56 -0.21
C PRO A 59 30.64 -1.95 -1.38
N GLU A 60 31.24 -2.19 -2.55
CA GLU A 60 30.53 -2.39 -3.83
C GLU A 60 29.43 -3.46 -3.74
N PHE A 61 29.75 -4.63 -3.18
CA PHE A 61 28.79 -5.70 -2.93
C PHE A 61 27.59 -5.23 -2.11
N LEU A 62 27.81 -4.51 -1.01
CA LEU A 62 26.74 -4.03 -0.13
C LEU A 62 25.88 -2.98 -0.80
N ARG A 63 26.50 -2.09 -1.56
CA ARG A 63 25.82 -1.03 -2.29
C ARG A 63 24.90 -1.63 -3.35
N ILE A 64 25.39 -2.59 -4.14
CA ILE A 64 24.62 -3.27 -5.19
C ILE A 64 23.46 -4.04 -4.57
N VAL A 65 23.71 -4.88 -3.57
CA VAL A 65 22.67 -5.69 -2.91
C VAL A 65 21.62 -4.80 -2.25
N SER A 66 22.02 -3.78 -1.50
CA SER A 66 21.10 -2.90 -0.78
C SER A 66 20.21 -2.10 -1.72
N LEU A 67 20.80 -1.45 -2.73
CA LEU A 67 20.04 -0.61 -3.67
C LEU A 67 19.14 -1.44 -4.59
N SER A 68 19.61 -2.60 -5.05
CA SER A 68 18.80 -3.50 -5.89
C SER A 68 17.63 -4.08 -5.10
N THR A 69 17.86 -4.46 -3.84
CA THR A 69 16.80 -5.02 -3.00
C THR A 69 15.79 -3.96 -2.53
N ALA A 70 16.24 -2.74 -2.24
CA ALA A 70 15.35 -1.61 -2.01
C ALA A 70 14.45 -1.36 -3.24
N GLY A 71 15.01 -1.45 -4.44
CA GLY A 71 14.26 -1.42 -5.70
C GLY A 71 13.19 -2.51 -5.80
N ALA A 72 13.55 -3.76 -5.50
CA ALA A 72 12.59 -4.88 -5.49
C ALA A 72 11.46 -4.66 -4.47
N PHE A 73 11.78 -4.10 -3.30
CA PHE A 73 10.77 -3.74 -2.30
C PHE A 73 9.80 -2.68 -2.81
N LEU A 74 10.29 -1.68 -3.54
CA LEU A 74 9.45 -0.67 -4.20
C LEU A 74 8.54 -1.28 -5.27
N VAL A 75 8.99 -2.31 -6.01
CA VAL A 75 8.13 -3.08 -6.95
C VAL A 75 6.99 -3.77 -6.20
N CYS A 76 7.26 -4.41 -5.06
CA CYS A 76 6.25 -5.06 -4.24
C CYS A 76 5.24 -4.04 -3.67
N ILE A 77 5.72 -2.91 -3.14
CA ILE A 77 4.86 -1.82 -2.66
C ILE A 77 4.01 -1.27 -3.81
N TYR A 78 4.59 -1.06 -4.99
CA TYR A 78 3.87 -0.61 -6.17
C TYR A 78 2.72 -1.58 -6.52
N ALA A 79 2.98 -2.88 -6.58
CA ALA A 79 1.97 -3.88 -6.89
C ALA A 79 0.81 -3.84 -5.87
N LEU A 80 1.14 -3.68 -4.59
CA LEU A 80 0.17 -3.51 -3.51
C LEU A 80 -0.65 -2.22 -3.68
N ILE A 81 -0.01 -1.08 -3.90
CA ILE A 81 -0.69 0.21 -4.09
C ILE A 81 -1.62 0.14 -5.31
N GLN A 82 -1.15 -0.43 -6.42
CA GLN A 82 -1.96 -0.61 -7.63
C GLN A 82 -3.19 -1.48 -7.40
N PHE A 83 -3.08 -2.50 -6.54
CA PHE A 83 -4.22 -3.34 -6.16
C PHE A 83 -5.22 -2.60 -5.25
N LEU A 84 -4.74 -1.71 -4.38
CA LEU A 84 -5.57 -0.98 -3.42
C LEU A 84 -6.28 0.24 -4.03
N LEU A 85 -5.72 0.83 -5.08
CA LEU A 85 -6.25 2.04 -5.69
C LEU A 85 -7.62 1.82 -6.36
N PRO A 86 -8.56 2.80 -6.26
CA PRO A 86 -9.82 2.74 -6.99
C PRO A 86 -9.59 2.64 -8.50
N ILE A 87 -10.45 1.91 -9.21
CA ILE A 87 -10.30 1.67 -10.66
C ILE A 87 -10.26 2.98 -11.47
N LYS A 88 -10.95 4.02 -11.00
CA LYS A 88 -11.08 5.30 -11.72
C LYS A 88 -9.86 6.24 -11.57
N THR A 89 -8.87 5.95 -10.71
CA THR A 89 -7.70 6.82 -10.48
C THR A 89 -6.59 6.67 -11.54
N MET A 90 -6.95 6.68 -12.83
CA MET A 90 -6.02 6.28 -13.91
C MET A 90 -4.74 7.12 -13.96
N LYS A 91 -4.82 8.43 -13.74
CA LYS A 91 -3.64 9.33 -13.75
C LYS A 91 -2.63 8.97 -12.68
N LEU A 92 -3.12 8.73 -11.46
CA LEU A 92 -2.30 8.28 -10.33
C LEU A 92 -1.62 6.94 -10.63
N ARG A 93 -2.35 6.00 -11.24
CA ARG A 93 -1.85 4.67 -11.56
C ARG A 93 -0.80 4.72 -12.67
N THR A 94 -1.03 5.50 -13.72
CA THR A 94 -0.05 5.74 -14.79
C THR A 94 1.21 6.41 -14.23
N GLY A 95 1.06 7.44 -13.37
CA GLY A 95 2.19 8.10 -12.73
C GLY A 95 3.04 7.14 -11.88
N LEU A 96 2.41 6.30 -11.06
CA LEU A 96 3.09 5.23 -10.30
C LEU A 96 3.83 4.26 -11.22
N SER A 97 3.26 3.94 -12.39
CA SER A 97 3.82 2.98 -13.35
C SER A 97 5.09 3.54 -14.01
N ILE A 98 5.09 4.82 -14.36
CA ILE A 98 6.26 5.53 -14.89
C ILE A 98 7.36 5.59 -13.83
N VAL A 99 7.01 5.98 -12.59
CA VAL A 99 8.00 6.01 -11.49
C VAL A 99 8.64 4.64 -11.28
N LEU A 100 7.83 3.58 -11.30
CA LEU A 100 8.35 2.22 -11.16
C LEU A 100 9.21 1.79 -12.36
N GLY A 101 8.81 2.12 -13.59
CA GLY A 101 9.61 1.83 -14.79
C GLY A 101 11.01 2.44 -14.69
N GLY A 102 11.12 3.67 -14.20
CA GLY A 102 12.40 4.33 -13.95
C GLY A 102 13.22 3.65 -12.83
N ILE A 103 12.58 3.27 -11.72
CA ILE A 103 13.23 2.49 -10.65
C ILE A 103 13.77 1.17 -11.22
N MET A 104 12.97 0.46 -12.01
CA MET A 104 13.38 -0.80 -12.61
C MET A 104 14.56 -0.65 -13.56
N GLY A 105 14.64 0.43 -14.36
CA GLY A 105 15.78 0.70 -15.23
C GLY A 105 17.08 0.86 -14.42
N ASN A 106 17.03 1.73 -13.41
CA ASN A 106 18.15 1.98 -12.50
C ASN A 106 18.55 0.77 -11.63
N VAL A 107 17.59 -0.10 -11.27
CA VAL A 107 17.87 -1.35 -10.54
C VAL A 107 18.47 -2.40 -11.46
N THR A 108 17.98 -2.50 -12.71
CA THR A 108 18.51 -3.41 -13.73
C THR A 108 19.99 -3.12 -13.94
N ASP A 109 20.38 -1.85 -14.04
CA ASP A 109 21.77 -1.49 -14.24
C ASP A 109 22.66 -1.90 -13.07
N ARG A 110 22.19 -1.70 -11.83
CA ARG A 110 22.94 -2.10 -10.64
C ARG A 110 23.12 -3.60 -10.54
N ILE A 111 22.12 -4.39 -10.91
CA ILE A 111 22.21 -5.86 -10.90
C ILE A 111 23.23 -6.35 -11.94
N LEU A 112 23.27 -5.73 -13.12
CA LEU A 112 24.07 -6.22 -14.25
C LEU A 112 25.48 -5.62 -14.30
N TRP A 113 25.65 -4.34 -13.98
CA TRP A 113 26.91 -3.60 -14.08
C TRP A 113 27.40 -3.00 -12.76
N GLY A 114 26.61 -3.09 -11.68
CA GLY A 114 27.02 -2.58 -10.36
C GLY A 114 26.89 -1.07 -10.16
N GLU A 115 26.49 -0.34 -11.19
CA GLU A 115 26.37 1.12 -11.24
C GLU A 115 25.32 1.53 -12.27
N VAL A 116 24.89 2.78 -12.23
CA VAL A 116 23.91 3.36 -13.17
C VAL A 116 24.62 4.23 -14.19
N VAL A 117 24.20 4.11 -15.45
CA VAL A 117 24.68 4.96 -16.54
C VAL A 117 23.88 6.27 -16.55
N ASP A 118 24.50 7.36 -16.12
CA ASP A 118 23.96 8.72 -16.19
C ASP A 118 24.65 9.46 -17.33
N PHE A 119 23.92 10.27 -18.11
CA PHE A 119 24.50 10.86 -19.31
C PHE A 119 23.95 12.21 -19.76
N ILE A 120 22.92 12.73 -19.10
CA ILE A 120 22.25 13.98 -19.45
C ILE A 120 22.67 15.06 -18.45
N VAL A 121 23.11 16.21 -18.97
CA VAL A 121 23.35 17.43 -18.19
C VAL A 121 22.59 18.58 -18.81
N ILE A 122 21.84 19.31 -17.97
CA ILE A 122 21.15 20.54 -18.38
C ILE A 122 21.82 21.72 -17.67
N GLY A 123 22.22 22.73 -18.42
CA GLY A 123 22.83 23.92 -17.85
C GLY A 123 23.71 24.68 -18.83
N ASN A 124 24.34 25.75 -18.35
CA ASN A 124 25.33 26.55 -19.07
C ASN A 124 26.62 26.64 -18.25
N GLU A 125 27.56 27.50 -18.66
CA GLU A 125 28.84 27.67 -17.96
C GLU A 125 28.71 28.14 -16.49
N ARG A 126 27.60 28.78 -16.11
CA ARG A 126 27.38 29.33 -14.76
C ARG A 126 26.62 28.39 -13.83
N TRP A 127 25.77 27.53 -14.38
CA TRP A 127 24.96 26.59 -13.61
C TRP A 127 24.72 25.31 -14.41
N GLN A 128 25.02 24.16 -13.79
CA GLN A 128 24.80 22.84 -14.37
C GLN A 128 24.03 21.96 -13.37
N SER A 129 23.09 21.18 -13.89
CA SER A 129 22.44 20.13 -13.13
C SER A 129 23.43 19.00 -12.80
N PRO A 130 23.16 18.19 -11.76
CA PRO A 130 23.77 16.87 -11.66
C PRO A 130 23.53 16.07 -12.94
N VAL A 131 24.43 15.12 -13.27
CA VAL A 131 24.22 14.20 -14.39
C VAL A 131 23.08 13.24 -14.04
N PHE A 132 22.14 13.04 -14.95
CA PHE A 132 21.00 12.14 -14.77
C PHE A 132 20.72 11.33 -16.05
N ASN A 133 19.75 10.42 -16.00
CA ASN A 133 19.34 9.61 -17.15
C ASN A 133 17.86 9.78 -17.52
N VAL A 134 17.41 9.07 -18.55
CA VAL A 134 16.01 9.13 -19.02
C VAL A 134 15.04 8.58 -17.97
N ALA A 135 15.40 7.54 -17.20
CA ALA A 135 14.59 7.08 -16.09
C ALA A 135 14.32 8.20 -15.07
N ASP A 136 15.34 8.96 -14.67
CA ASP A 136 15.20 10.06 -13.70
C ASP A 136 14.33 11.20 -14.26
N ALA A 137 14.49 11.53 -15.55
CA ALA A 137 13.65 12.53 -16.22
C ALA A 137 12.18 12.11 -16.29
N LEU A 138 11.90 10.85 -16.63
CA LEU A 138 10.55 10.32 -16.69
C LEU A 138 9.92 10.18 -15.30
N GLN A 139 10.72 9.92 -14.26
CA GLN A 139 10.25 9.91 -12.87
C GLN A 139 9.64 11.26 -12.47
N TRP A 140 10.20 12.39 -12.89
CA TRP A 140 9.59 13.71 -12.67
C TRP A 140 8.20 13.83 -13.28
N VAL A 141 8.00 13.32 -14.49
CA VAL A 141 6.68 13.26 -15.14
C VAL A 141 5.72 12.36 -14.35
N GLY A 142 6.23 11.21 -13.89
CA GLY A 142 5.49 10.29 -13.04
C GLY A 142 5.05 10.94 -11.72
N TYR A 143 5.94 11.67 -11.04
CA TYR A 143 5.62 12.42 -9.83
C TYR A 143 4.58 13.52 -10.07
N ALA A 144 4.69 14.26 -11.19
CA ALA A 144 3.69 15.25 -11.56
C ALA A 144 2.30 14.61 -11.79
N LEU A 145 2.24 13.46 -12.47
CA LEU A 145 0.98 12.73 -12.67
C LEU A 145 0.40 12.18 -11.36
N ILE A 146 1.25 11.70 -10.46
CA ILE A 146 0.84 11.28 -9.11
C ILE A 146 0.22 12.47 -8.37
N LEU A 147 0.89 13.63 -8.34
CA LEU A 147 0.38 14.84 -7.70
C LEU A 147 -0.96 15.26 -8.29
N ILE A 148 -1.06 15.34 -9.63
CA ILE A 148 -2.31 15.67 -10.32
C ILE A 148 -3.41 14.67 -9.97
N GLY A 149 -3.09 13.38 -9.92
CA GLY A 149 -4.02 12.31 -9.56
C GLY A 149 -4.51 12.45 -8.12
N VAL A 150 -3.62 12.74 -7.16
CA VAL A 150 -3.98 12.96 -5.76
C VAL A 150 -4.90 14.18 -5.59
N PHE A 151 -4.62 15.29 -6.27
CA PHE A 151 -5.44 16.50 -6.16
C PHE A 151 -6.78 16.39 -6.90
N LYS A 152 -6.81 15.81 -8.11
CA LYS A 152 -8.05 15.71 -8.90
C LYS A 152 -8.96 14.55 -8.50
N ASP A 153 -8.37 13.43 -8.10
CA ASP A 153 -9.12 12.26 -7.66
C ASP A 153 -9.20 12.20 -6.11
N GLY A 154 -8.89 13.30 -5.43
CA GLY A 154 -8.86 13.41 -3.97
C GLY A 154 -10.15 12.93 -3.31
N ASP A 155 -11.31 13.29 -3.85
CA ASP A 155 -12.62 12.86 -3.32
C ASP A 155 -12.91 11.37 -3.57
N LEU A 156 -12.31 10.80 -4.61
CA LEU A 156 -12.46 9.37 -4.91
C LEU A 156 -11.51 8.53 -4.06
N ILE A 157 -10.33 9.08 -3.78
CA ILE A 157 -9.29 8.50 -2.96
C ILE A 157 -9.73 8.59 -1.49
N TRP A 158 -10.11 9.78 -1.01
CA TRP A 158 -10.62 10.14 0.33
C TRP A 158 -12.10 10.56 0.33
N PRO A 159 -13.06 9.66 0.06
CA PRO A 159 -14.47 10.00 0.04
C PRO A 159 -14.95 10.50 1.40
N GLU A 160 -15.39 11.76 1.48
CA GLU A 160 -15.96 12.41 2.66
C GLU A 160 -17.13 11.64 3.26
N ASN A 161 -17.84 10.84 2.44
CA ASN A 161 -19.00 10.03 2.85
C ASN A 161 -18.65 8.61 3.33
N ASN A 162 -17.36 8.26 3.48
CA ASN A 162 -16.96 6.96 4.02
C ASN A 162 -16.67 7.01 5.52
N ILE A 163 -17.40 7.83 6.26
CA ILE A 163 -17.26 7.95 7.72
C ILE A 163 -17.97 6.76 8.39
N ARG A 164 -17.30 5.61 8.38
CA ARG A 164 -17.09 4.88 9.63
C ARG A 164 -15.61 4.99 9.94
N LYS A 165 -15.28 5.80 10.95
CA LYS A 165 -13.90 6.18 11.33
C LYS A 165 -12.99 4.98 11.73
N GLN A 166 -13.49 3.75 11.72
CA GLN A 166 -12.81 2.60 12.30
C GLN A 166 -12.73 1.41 11.32
N TYR A 167 -11.52 1.17 10.80
CA TYR A 167 -11.16 -0.05 10.04
C TYR A 167 -11.21 -1.33 10.89
N TRP A 168 -11.31 -1.17 12.20
CA TRP A 168 -11.36 -2.26 13.15
C TRP A 168 -12.80 -2.43 13.63
N VAL A 169 -13.51 -3.40 13.03
CA VAL A 169 -14.88 -3.76 13.38
C VAL A 169 -14.87 -4.90 14.40
N ASN A 170 -14.15 -5.98 14.09
CA ASN A 170 -13.91 -7.10 15.00
C ASN A 170 -12.41 -7.21 15.26
N LYS A 171 -11.92 -6.41 16.23
CA LYS A 171 -10.50 -6.32 16.57
C LYS A 171 -9.87 -7.68 16.83
N LYS A 172 -10.55 -8.57 17.56
CA LYS A 172 -10.04 -9.90 17.92
C LYS A 172 -9.82 -10.76 16.69
N PHE A 173 -10.81 -10.84 15.79
CA PHE A 173 -10.70 -11.59 14.54
C PHE A 173 -9.65 -10.97 13.60
N GLN A 174 -9.71 -9.66 13.38
CA GLN A 174 -8.83 -8.98 12.43
C GLN A 174 -7.37 -9.00 12.89
N LEU A 175 -7.09 -8.80 14.18
CA LEU A 175 -5.73 -8.92 14.72
C LEU A 175 -5.22 -10.36 14.64
N LYS A 176 -6.06 -11.36 14.94
CA LYS A 176 -5.69 -12.78 14.78
C LYS A 176 -5.32 -13.09 13.33
N TYR A 177 -6.12 -12.61 12.38
CA TYR A 177 -5.85 -12.80 10.95
C TYR A 177 -4.55 -12.12 10.51
N CYS A 178 -4.34 -10.86 10.91
CA CYS A 178 -3.10 -10.13 10.63
C CYS A 178 -1.88 -10.82 11.28
N ALA A 179 -2.01 -11.34 12.50
CA ALA A 179 -0.94 -12.06 13.20
C ALA A 179 -0.58 -13.38 12.53
N ILE A 180 -1.56 -14.13 12.01
CA ILE A 180 -1.31 -15.34 11.22
C ILE A 180 -0.53 -14.98 9.95
N LEU A 181 -0.99 -13.96 9.22
CA LEU A 181 -0.37 -13.52 7.97
C LEU A 181 1.08 -13.03 8.20
N LEU A 182 1.29 -12.28 9.28
CA LEU A 182 2.62 -11.89 9.76
C LEU A 182 3.48 -13.10 10.16
N GLY A 183 2.93 -14.04 10.91
CA GLY A 183 3.66 -15.23 11.37
C GLY A 183 4.15 -16.09 10.21
N VAL A 184 3.31 -16.31 9.19
CA VAL A 184 3.69 -17.00 7.95
C VAL A 184 4.78 -16.20 7.22
N GLY A 185 4.60 -14.89 7.07
CA GLY A 185 5.57 -14.02 6.42
C GLY A 185 6.94 -14.00 7.09
N LEU A 186 6.97 -13.90 8.42
CA LEU A 186 8.19 -13.95 9.23
C LEU A 186 8.84 -15.33 9.16
N GLY A 187 8.06 -16.41 9.14
CA GLY A 187 8.57 -17.78 8.95
C GLY A 187 9.31 -17.93 7.62
N ILE A 188 8.69 -17.50 6.51
CA ILE A 188 9.32 -17.53 5.17
C ILE A 188 10.57 -16.64 5.15
N SER A 189 10.49 -15.45 5.75
CA SER A 189 11.61 -14.52 5.81
C SER A 189 12.79 -15.11 6.58
N LEU A 190 12.53 -15.79 7.71
CA LEU A 190 13.55 -16.44 8.52
C LEU A 190 14.23 -17.59 7.77
N VAL A 191 13.45 -18.45 7.09
CA VAL A 191 14.02 -19.54 6.27
C VAL A 191 14.91 -18.97 5.16
N THR A 192 14.44 -17.92 4.49
CA THR A 192 15.19 -17.24 3.43
C THR A 192 16.44 -16.56 3.98
N MET A 193 16.39 -16.00 5.19
CA MET A 193 17.53 -15.40 5.88
C MET A 193 18.60 -16.46 6.17
N VAL A 194 18.22 -17.56 6.81
CA VAL A 194 19.14 -18.64 7.18
C VAL A 194 19.81 -19.22 5.93
N PHE A 195 19.03 -19.48 4.88
CA PHE A 195 19.56 -19.96 3.60
C PHE A 195 20.54 -18.97 2.99
N SER A 196 20.14 -17.71 2.82
CA SER A 196 20.96 -16.70 2.13
C SER A 196 22.22 -16.34 2.92
N PHE A 197 22.10 -16.23 4.25
CA PHE A 197 23.23 -15.98 5.15
C PHE A 197 24.23 -17.13 5.11
N THR A 198 23.75 -18.38 5.19
CA THR A 198 24.63 -19.56 5.14
C THR A 198 25.31 -19.65 3.78
N TYR A 199 24.57 -19.47 2.69
CA TYR A 199 25.11 -19.51 1.33
C TYR A 199 26.21 -18.45 1.14
N ILE A 200 25.95 -17.19 1.47
CA ILE A 200 26.93 -16.11 1.32
C ILE A 200 28.13 -16.34 2.22
N ARG A 201 27.90 -16.74 3.49
CA ARG A 201 29.00 -16.98 4.42
C ARG A 201 29.90 -18.11 3.95
N VAL A 202 29.34 -19.26 3.55
CA VAL A 202 30.12 -20.39 3.02
C VAL A 202 30.85 -20.01 1.75
N ALA A 203 30.17 -19.37 0.79
CA ALA A 203 30.80 -18.93 -0.46
C ALA A 203 31.96 -17.94 -0.22
N LEU A 204 31.83 -17.04 0.75
CA LEU A 204 32.91 -16.12 1.11
C LEU A 204 34.06 -16.80 1.86
N ILE A 205 33.77 -17.78 2.72
CA ILE A 205 34.80 -18.58 3.39
C ILE A 205 35.61 -19.37 2.35
N ASP A 206 34.94 -19.98 1.37
CA ASP A 206 35.60 -20.73 0.29
C ASP A 206 36.49 -19.82 -0.57
N LEU A 207 36.11 -18.54 -0.74
CA LEU A 207 36.85 -17.60 -1.58
C LEU A 207 37.99 -16.88 -0.85
N LEU A 208 37.78 -16.47 0.41
CA LEU A 208 38.69 -15.60 1.17
C LEU A 208 39.47 -16.35 2.25
N GLY A 209 38.99 -17.52 2.67
CA GLY A 209 39.47 -18.24 3.84
C GLY A 209 38.72 -17.86 5.13
N GLU A 210 38.60 -18.81 6.06
CA GLU A 210 37.76 -18.70 7.25
C GLU A 210 38.12 -17.52 8.18
N ASN A 211 39.41 -17.19 8.27
CA ASN A 211 39.94 -16.17 9.19
C ASN A 211 40.21 -14.82 8.49
N ASP A 212 39.71 -14.61 7.27
CA ASP A 212 39.91 -13.34 6.58
C ASP A 212 39.07 -12.23 7.26
N PRO A 213 39.68 -11.15 7.77
CA PRO A 213 38.95 -10.06 8.43
C PRO A 213 37.97 -9.32 7.50
N ARG A 214 38.03 -9.55 6.19
CA ARG A 214 37.06 -9.02 5.21
C ARG A 214 35.73 -9.78 5.25
N LEU A 215 35.64 -10.95 5.85
CA LEU A 215 34.41 -11.75 5.90
C LEU A 215 33.27 -10.98 6.59
N ASP A 216 33.56 -10.42 7.77
CA ASP A 216 32.60 -9.64 8.55
C ASP A 216 32.15 -8.36 7.83
N LYS A 217 33.02 -7.78 6.99
CA LYS A 217 32.71 -6.59 6.19
C LYS A 217 31.57 -6.85 5.20
N TYR A 218 31.35 -8.08 4.78
CA TYR A 218 30.26 -8.45 3.84
C TYR A 218 29.09 -9.15 4.53
N VAL A 219 29.37 -10.07 5.47
CA VAL A 219 28.35 -10.90 6.12
C VAL A 219 27.47 -10.07 7.06
N MET A 220 28.07 -9.20 7.88
CA MET A 220 27.31 -8.44 8.88
C MET A 220 26.32 -7.45 8.23
N PRO A 221 26.72 -6.64 7.23
CA PRO A 221 25.78 -5.71 6.63
C PRO A 221 24.75 -6.42 5.72
N PHE A 222 25.08 -7.58 5.14
CA PHE A 222 24.08 -8.43 4.48
C PHE A 222 22.94 -8.82 5.45
N ALA A 223 23.29 -9.30 6.65
CA ALA A 223 22.31 -9.67 7.66
C ALA A 223 21.46 -8.46 8.10
N GLN A 224 22.08 -7.28 8.28
CA GLN A 224 21.38 -6.05 8.64
C GLN A 224 20.38 -5.60 7.56
N VAL A 225 20.81 -5.62 6.29
CA VAL A 225 19.96 -5.27 5.15
C VAL A 225 18.79 -6.24 5.04
N PHE A 226 19.04 -7.55 5.16
CA PHE A 226 17.99 -8.57 5.15
C PHE A 226 16.96 -8.36 6.27
N ALA A 227 17.43 -8.05 7.48
CA ALA A 227 16.55 -7.76 8.62
C ALA A 227 15.66 -6.53 8.35
N LEU A 228 16.23 -5.45 7.80
CA LEU A 228 15.48 -4.25 7.44
C LEU A 228 14.39 -4.54 6.39
N ILE A 229 14.71 -5.32 5.36
CA ILE A 229 13.76 -5.75 4.33
C ILE A 229 12.63 -6.59 4.95
N SER A 230 12.98 -7.50 5.86
CA SER A 230 12.01 -8.37 6.54
C SER A 230 11.01 -7.56 7.37
N VAL A 231 11.47 -6.48 8.03
CA VAL A 231 10.60 -5.54 8.75
C VAL A 231 9.65 -4.83 7.78
N GLY A 232 10.18 -4.30 6.67
CA GLY A 232 9.36 -3.66 5.64
C GLY A 232 8.29 -4.58 5.05
N PHE A 233 8.69 -5.81 4.70
CA PHE A 233 7.78 -6.84 4.19
C PHE A 233 6.67 -7.18 5.20
N SER A 234 7.03 -7.31 6.48
CA SER A 234 6.07 -7.56 7.56
C SER A 234 5.04 -6.43 7.69
N LEU A 235 5.47 -5.16 7.64
CA LEU A 235 4.54 -4.02 7.64
C LEU A 235 3.58 -4.04 6.44
N GLY A 236 4.09 -4.43 5.26
CA GLY A 236 3.28 -4.66 4.06
C GLY A 236 2.21 -5.73 4.27
N LEU A 237 2.60 -6.92 4.75
CA LEU A 237 1.68 -8.02 5.05
C LEU A 237 0.63 -7.64 6.10
N PHE A 238 1.01 -6.89 7.12
CA PHE A 238 0.05 -6.40 8.12
C PHE A 238 -0.99 -5.48 7.48
N THR A 239 -0.57 -4.57 6.60
CA THR A 239 -1.47 -3.65 5.89
C THR A 239 -2.43 -4.41 4.98
N VAL A 240 -1.92 -5.41 4.23
CA VAL A 240 -2.73 -6.32 3.41
C VAL A 240 -3.75 -7.06 4.28
N GLY A 241 -3.29 -7.69 5.37
CA GLY A 241 -4.13 -8.41 6.31
C GLY A 241 -5.23 -7.53 6.90
N LYS A 242 -4.92 -6.27 7.24
CA LYS A 242 -5.90 -5.30 7.74
C LYS A 242 -6.99 -5.01 6.70
N VAL A 243 -6.61 -4.79 5.44
CA VAL A 243 -7.57 -4.50 4.36
C VAL A 243 -8.45 -5.71 4.07
N ILE A 244 -7.87 -6.90 3.92
CA ILE A 244 -8.62 -8.14 3.61
C ILE A 244 -9.55 -8.50 4.76
N SER A 245 -9.03 -8.50 5.99
CA SER A 245 -9.83 -8.85 7.17
C SER A 245 -11.01 -7.88 7.39
N HIS A 246 -10.87 -6.60 7.03
CA HIS A 246 -11.99 -5.65 7.07
C HIS A 246 -13.09 -5.96 6.05
N LYS A 247 -12.71 -6.36 4.82
CA LYS A 247 -13.67 -6.75 3.77
C LYS A 247 -14.45 -8.03 4.12
N ILE A 248 -13.89 -8.90 4.96
CA ILE A 248 -14.50 -10.12 5.46
C ILE A 248 -15.32 -9.87 6.74
N ALA A 249 -14.73 -9.21 7.73
CA ALA A 249 -15.35 -9.03 9.05
C ALA A 249 -16.51 -8.03 9.03
N GLY A 250 -16.43 -7.00 8.19
CA GLY A 250 -17.47 -5.96 8.10
C GLY A 250 -18.86 -6.53 7.77
N PRO A 251 -19.00 -7.31 6.68
CA PRO A 251 -20.26 -7.93 6.27
C PRO A 251 -20.84 -8.89 7.29
N ILE A 252 -20.00 -9.74 7.86
CA ILE A 252 -20.40 -10.73 8.87
C ILE A 252 -20.94 -10.01 10.11
N TYR A 253 -20.22 -9.00 10.59
CA TYR A 253 -20.66 -8.21 11.75
C TYR A 253 -21.94 -7.41 11.47
N ALA A 254 -22.07 -6.85 10.27
CA ALA A 254 -23.29 -6.14 9.86
C ALA A 254 -24.50 -7.09 9.81
N PHE A 255 -24.32 -8.30 9.29
CA PHE A 255 -25.35 -9.33 9.25
C PHE A 255 -25.74 -9.78 10.67
N GLU A 256 -24.79 -10.11 11.54
CA GLU A 256 -25.03 -10.48 12.94
C GLU A 256 -25.84 -9.41 13.67
N ARG A 257 -25.43 -8.15 13.55
CA ARG A 257 -26.13 -7.02 14.16
C ARG A 257 -27.55 -6.85 13.59
N SER A 258 -27.73 -6.97 12.28
CA SER A 258 -29.04 -6.88 11.63
C SER A 258 -29.97 -8.00 12.10
N MET A 259 -29.45 -9.21 12.31
CA MET A 259 -30.18 -10.34 12.86
C MET A 259 -30.61 -10.10 14.31
N LEU A 260 -29.71 -9.59 15.16
CA LEU A 260 -30.05 -9.23 16.55
C LEU A 260 -31.09 -8.11 16.61
N GLU A 261 -31.00 -7.10 15.74
CA GLU A 261 -32.00 -6.04 15.61
C GLU A 261 -33.34 -6.60 15.12
N THR A 262 -33.33 -7.53 14.16
CA THR A 262 -34.53 -8.21 13.68
C THR A 262 -35.23 -8.98 14.79
N LEU A 263 -34.49 -9.73 15.61
CA LEU A 263 -35.04 -10.45 16.77
C LEU A 263 -35.67 -9.52 17.80
N ARG A 264 -35.00 -8.41 18.15
CA ARG A 264 -35.53 -7.40 19.10
C ARG A 264 -36.77 -6.67 18.56
N ASN A 265 -36.79 -6.39 17.25
CA ASN A 265 -37.94 -5.75 16.62
C ASN A 265 -39.13 -6.71 16.49
N LEU A 266 -38.87 -8.02 16.40
CA LEU A 266 -39.91 -9.05 16.43
C LEU A 266 -40.69 -9.00 17.75
N GLU A 267 -40.00 -8.88 18.88
CA GLU A 267 -40.59 -8.80 20.23
C GLU A 267 -41.38 -7.50 20.46
N SER A 268 -40.97 -6.41 19.81
CA SER A 268 -41.58 -5.07 19.97
C SER A 268 -42.55 -4.69 18.85
N GLY A 269 -42.78 -5.56 17.87
CA GLY A 269 -43.69 -5.35 16.76
C GLY A 269 -43.28 -4.25 15.77
N LYS A 270 -42.02 -3.81 15.79
CA LYS A 270 -41.49 -2.74 14.91
C LYS A 270 -41.07 -3.28 13.54
N ASP A 271 -41.07 -2.41 12.54
CA ASP A 271 -40.64 -2.74 11.19
C ASP A 271 -39.18 -3.21 11.13
N MET A 272 -38.95 -4.25 10.32
CA MET A 272 -37.63 -4.82 10.08
C MET A 272 -36.93 -4.04 8.96
N ARG A 273 -35.67 -3.66 9.18
CA ARG A 273 -34.87 -2.95 8.17
C ARG A 273 -34.13 -3.95 7.29
N PRO A 274 -34.06 -3.73 5.97
CA PRO A 274 -33.28 -4.59 5.08
C PRO A 274 -31.77 -4.35 5.28
N LEU A 275 -31.00 -5.44 5.32
CA LEU A 275 -29.54 -5.38 5.32
C LEU A 275 -29.04 -4.95 3.94
N LYS A 276 -28.18 -3.92 3.91
CA LYS A 276 -27.47 -3.48 2.71
C LYS A 276 -25.97 -3.40 2.99
N LEU A 277 -25.19 -4.16 2.24
CA LEU A 277 -23.74 -4.27 2.30
C LEU A 277 -23.08 -3.37 1.25
N ARG A 278 -21.78 -3.11 1.43
CA ARG A 278 -21.04 -2.23 0.51
C ARG A 278 -20.73 -2.95 -0.79
N ALA A 279 -20.54 -2.19 -1.87
CA ALA A 279 -20.23 -2.76 -3.17
C ALA A 279 -18.91 -3.57 -3.20
N LYS A 280 -17.96 -3.28 -2.30
CA LYS A 280 -16.62 -3.90 -2.21
C LYS A 280 -16.48 -4.91 -1.07
N ASP A 281 -17.56 -5.20 -0.37
CA ASP A 281 -17.60 -6.17 0.72
C ASP A 281 -17.69 -7.61 0.16
N GLU A 282 -17.08 -8.55 0.86
CA GLU A 282 -17.26 -9.98 0.60
C GLU A 282 -18.62 -10.46 1.14
N PHE A 283 -19.05 -11.67 0.77
CA PHE A 283 -20.29 -12.29 1.26
C PHE A 283 -21.59 -11.52 0.96
N LYS A 284 -21.70 -10.88 -0.21
CA LYS A 284 -22.94 -10.15 -0.60
C LYS A 284 -24.21 -11.00 -0.57
N GLN A 285 -24.09 -12.31 -0.75
CA GLN A 285 -25.21 -13.25 -0.61
C GLN A 285 -25.93 -13.18 0.75
N LEU A 286 -25.28 -12.62 1.78
CA LEU A 286 -25.89 -12.38 3.09
C LEU A 286 -27.08 -11.41 3.03
N GLU A 287 -27.14 -10.48 2.06
CA GLU A 287 -28.31 -9.62 1.86
C GLU A 287 -29.56 -10.45 1.48
N ALA A 288 -29.40 -11.37 0.53
CA ALA A 288 -30.48 -12.24 0.08
C ALA A 288 -30.91 -13.21 1.19
N LEU A 289 -29.95 -13.80 1.91
CA LEU A 289 -30.23 -14.68 3.04
C LEU A 289 -30.98 -13.94 4.16
N HIS A 290 -30.56 -12.71 4.48
CA HIS A 290 -31.23 -11.90 5.50
C HIS A 290 -32.69 -11.63 5.12
N ARG A 291 -32.94 -11.31 3.85
CA ARG A 291 -34.30 -11.09 3.34
C ARG A 291 -35.16 -12.35 3.43
N GLN A 292 -34.64 -13.50 3.02
CA GLN A 292 -35.36 -14.78 3.14
C GLN A 292 -35.72 -15.12 4.60
N ILE A 293 -34.81 -14.82 5.53
CA ILE A 293 -35.09 -15.01 6.97
C ILE A 293 -36.18 -14.06 7.44
N GLN A 294 -36.13 -12.77 7.07
CA GLN A 294 -37.15 -11.78 7.44
C GLN A 294 -38.54 -12.16 6.88
N ASP A 295 -38.60 -12.57 5.61
CA ASP A 295 -39.84 -12.99 4.96
C ASP A 295 -40.44 -14.20 5.71
N LYS A 296 -39.63 -15.22 6.01
CA LYS A 296 -40.06 -16.41 6.73
C LYS A 296 -40.44 -16.14 8.19
N MET A 297 -39.74 -15.23 8.86
CA MET A 297 -40.11 -14.78 10.22
C MET A 297 -41.43 -14.02 10.23
N THR A 298 -41.71 -13.23 9.19
CA THR A 298 -42.97 -12.51 9.03
C THR A 298 -44.12 -13.47 8.73
N GLU A 299 -43.88 -14.49 7.89
CA GLU A 299 -44.81 -15.59 7.62
C GLU A 299 -45.15 -16.37 8.91
N LEU A 300 -44.13 -16.79 9.66
CA LEU A 300 -44.29 -17.52 10.92
C LEU A 300 -44.96 -16.69 12.02
N ARG A 301 -44.79 -15.36 11.99
CA ARG A 301 -45.50 -14.46 12.92
C ARG A 301 -47.02 -14.56 12.70
N GLY A 302 -47.49 -14.73 11.46
CA GLY A 302 -48.92 -14.75 11.13
C GLY A 302 -49.70 -13.56 11.74
N PRO A 303 -51.04 -13.54 11.69
CA PRO A 303 -51.83 -12.55 12.40
C PRO A 303 -51.94 -12.93 13.90
N LEU A 304 -50.82 -13.00 14.62
CA LEU A 304 -50.86 -13.06 16.09
C LEU A 304 -51.18 -11.67 16.63
N ALA A 305 -52.46 -11.50 16.97
CA ALA A 305 -53.17 -10.52 17.81
C ALA A 305 -52.60 -9.09 17.90
N PRO A 306 -53.44 -8.04 17.76
CA PRO A 306 -53.00 -6.67 18.04
C PRO A 306 -52.42 -6.62 19.45
N ALA A 307 -51.33 -5.87 19.60
CA ALA A 307 -50.68 -5.60 20.88
C ALA A 307 -51.74 -5.40 21.95
N ALA A 308 -51.60 -6.10 23.08
CA ALA A 308 -52.47 -5.93 24.23
C ALA A 308 -52.65 -4.41 24.47
N PRO A 309 -53.88 -3.93 24.67
CA PRO A 309 -54.13 -2.51 24.83
C PRO A 309 -53.27 -2.00 26.00
N GLU A 310 -52.63 -0.84 25.80
CA GLU A 310 -51.96 -0.10 26.87
C GLU A 310 -52.92 -0.03 28.06
N VAL A 311 -52.61 -0.80 29.10
CA VAL A 311 -53.35 -0.75 30.36
C VAL A 311 -53.07 0.62 30.97
N GLY A 312 -54.10 1.45 30.99
CA GLY A 312 -54.28 2.54 31.93
C GLY A 312 -53.31 3.71 31.78
N ARG A 313 -53.72 4.74 31.03
CA ARG A 313 -53.47 6.11 31.46
C ARG A 313 -54.21 6.32 32.79
N GLU A 314 -53.55 6.07 33.90
CA GLU A 314 -53.93 6.70 35.15
C GLU A 314 -53.44 8.16 35.13
N THR A 315 -54.30 9.01 35.66
CA THR A 315 -54.33 10.48 35.66
C THR A 315 -53.03 11.17 36.12
N PRO A 316 -52.81 12.44 35.72
CA PRO A 316 -51.61 13.18 36.06
C PRO A 316 -51.61 13.54 37.55
N VAL A 317 -50.60 13.08 38.28
CA VAL A 317 -50.28 13.62 39.61
C VAL A 317 -49.42 14.85 39.41
N GLU A 318 -50.00 15.99 39.77
CA GLU A 318 -49.38 17.30 39.88
C GLU A 318 -48.45 17.34 41.11
N ALA A 319 -47.14 17.54 40.91
CA ALA A 319 -46.12 18.00 41.87
C ALA A 319 -44.74 17.93 41.19
N LEU A 320 -43.79 18.85 41.21
CA LEU A 320 -43.52 20.17 41.80
C LEU A 320 -42.40 20.78 40.89
N PRO A 321 -42.19 22.11 40.82
CA PRO A 321 -41.20 22.69 39.91
C PRO A 321 -39.77 22.31 40.29
N SER A 322 -38.96 21.93 39.30
CA SER A 322 -37.53 21.67 39.44
C SER A 322 -36.74 22.96 39.72
N PRO A 323 -35.74 22.96 40.62
CA PRO A 323 -34.95 24.16 40.89
C PRO A 323 -34.03 24.50 39.72
N ASP A 324 -33.97 25.79 39.40
CA ASP A 324 -33.14 26.40 38.36
C ASP A 324 -31.63 26.20 38.63
N PRO A 325 -30.85 25.62 37.70
CA PRO A 325 -29.40 25.45 37.87
C PRO A 325 -28.57 26.74 37.82
N ASN A 326 -29.18 27.92 37.62
CA ASN A 326 -28.44 29.18 37.44
C ASN A 326 -28.51 30.19 38.61
N ALA A 327 -28.96 29.80 39.80
CA ALA A 327 -28.87 30.66 40.99
C ALA A 327 -27.44 30.71 41.56
N ARG A 328 -26.56 31.53 40.95
CA ARG A 328 -25.29 31.96 41.53
C ARG A 328 -25.50 33.09 42.57
N HIS A 329 -24.80 32.96 43.70
CA HIS A 329 -24.25 34.00 44.57
C HIS A 329 -25.05 35.30 44.83
N SER A 330 -25.48 35.49 46.08
CA SER A 330 -25.33 36.78 46.79
C SER A 330 -25.56 36.61 48.30
N ALA A 331 -24.66 37.22 49.08
CA ALA A 331 -24.58 37.37 50.53
C ALA A 331 -23.92 36.21 51.30
#